data_AF-A0A158EIU0-F1
#
_entry.id   AF-A0A158EIU0-F1
#
_cell.length_a   1.000
_cell.length_b   1.000
_cell.length_c   1.000
_cell.angle_alpha   90.00
_cell.angle_beta   90.00
_cell.angle_gamma   90.00
#
_symmetry.space_group_name_H-M   'P 1'
#
loop_
_entity.id
_entity.type
_entity.pdbx_description
1 polymer ?
#
loop_
_entity_poly.entity_id
_entity_poly.type
_entity_poly.pdbx_seq_one_letter_code
_entity_poly.pdbx_strand_id
1 'polypeptide(L)' 'MEWTNTRPTAPGYYWLRFVDERSPQQTIAEISEVPGEATGEYVAILMGDDAIMELDDAYFDGGLFAGPIQPPLTEDLP' A
#
# COMPACT_ATOMS: atom_id res chain seq x y z
N MET A 1 -6.59 8.09 -12.99
CA MET A 1 -6.40 7.55 -11.63
C MET A 1 -6.90 8.62 -10.68
N GLU A 2 -7.87 8.29 -9.85
CA GLU A 2 -8.46 9.21 -8.88
C GLU A 2 -7.82 8.99 -7.50
N TRP A 3 -7.67 10.06 -6.74
CA TRP A 3 -7.20 9.99 -5.35
C TRP A 3 -8.39 9.75 -4.42
N THR A 4 -8.21 8.87 -3.44
CA THR A 4 -9.22 8.56 -2.42
C THR A 4 -8.63 8.64 -1.03
N ASN A 5 -9.44 8.99 -0.04
CA ASN A 5 -9.12 8.89 1.38
C ASN A 5 -9.52 7.53 1.98
N THR A 6 -10.00 6.60 1.15
CA THR A 6 -10.30 5.23 1.56
C THR A 6 -9.01 4.43 1.63
N ARG A 7 -8.83 3.67 2.71
CA ARG A 7 -7.66 2.80 2.87
C ARG A 7 -7.63 1.73 1.76
N PRO A 8 -6.45 1.42 1.19
CA PRO A 8 -6.28 0.36 0.21
C PRO A 8 -6.69 -1.04 0.72
N THR A 9 -7.58 -1.76 0.06
CA THR A 9 -8.00 -3.13 0.51
C THR A 9 -7.79 -4.20 -0.55
N ALA A 10 -7.06 -3.92 -1.62
CA ALA A 10 -6.83 -4.84 -2.73
C ALA A 10 -5.43 -5.46 -2.62
N PRO A 11 -5.27 -6.69 -2.10
CA PRO A 11 -3.97 -7.33 -1.98
C PRO A 11 -3.37 -7.65 -3.37
N GLY A 12 -2.04 -7.65 -3.46
CA GLY A 12 -1.28 -7.91 -4.70
C GLY A 12 -1.21 -6.74 -5.67
N TYR A 13 -1.65 -5.55 -5.25
CA TYR A 13 -1.56 -4.31 -6.03
C TYR A 13 -0.73 -3.26 -5.29
N TYR A 14 -0.11 -2.37 -6.07
CA TYR A 14 0.57 -1.19 -5.54
C TYR A 14 -0.39 -0.02 -5.37
N TRP A 15 -0.13 0.79 -4.35
CA TRP A 15 -0.87 1.99 -4.03
C TRP A 15 0.10 3.13 -3.73
N LEU A 16 -0.16 4.29 -4.31
CA LEU A 16 0.56 5.53 -4.02
C LEU A 16 -0.10 6.19 -2.82
N ARG A 17 0.68 6.52 -1.79
CA ARG A 17 0.22 7.30 -0.63
C ARG A 17 0.84 8.69 -0.65
N PHE A 18 0.03 9.70 -0.36
CA PHE A 18 0.44 11.09 -0.20
C PHE A 18 -0.09 11.68 1.12
N VAL A 19 0.75 12.42 1.84
CA VAL A 19 0.39 13.19 3.04
C VAL A 19 0.89 14.61 2.89
N ASP A 20 0.01 15.58 3.13
CA ASP A 20 0.28 16.99 2.89
C ASP A 20 1.06 17.67 4.04
N GLU A 21 1.18 17.03 5.21
CA GLU A 21 1.74 17.67 6.39
C GLU A 21 3.29 17.72 6.37
N ARG A 22 3.81 18.71 5.64
CA ARG A 22 5.13 19.36 5.82
C ARG A 22 6.38 18.60 5.37
N SER A 23 6.25 17.38 4.85
CA SER A 23 7.30 16.74 4.04
C SER A 23 6.63 15.79 3.05
N PRO A 24 6.67 16.06 1.72
CA PRO A 24 5.97 15.26 0.72
C PRO A 24 6.68 13.90 0.56
N GLN A 25 6.42 12.99 1.49
CA GLN A 25 6.81 11.59 1.32
C GLN A 25 5.73 10.94 0.46
N GLN A 26 6.05 10.80 -0.82
CA GLN A 26 5.32 9.90 -1.70
C GLN A 26 5.88 8.51 -1.46
N THR A 27 5.07 7.63 -0.87
CA THR A 27 5.47 6.24 -0.63
C THR A 27 4.63 5.35 -1.53
N ILE A 28 5.30 4.42 -2.21
CA ILE A 28 4.63 3.31 -2.91
C ILE A 28 4.52 2.19 -1.89
N ALA A 29 3.31 1.70 -1.65
CA ALA A 29 3.08 0.55 -0.79
C ALA A 29 2.47 -0.60 -1.61
N GLU A 30 2.95 -1.82 -1.40
CA GLU A 30 2.22 -3.02 -1.76
C GLU A 30 1.28 -3.39 -0.62
N ILE A 31 0.01 -3.67 -0.94
CA ILE A 31 -0.91 -4.27 0.03
C ILE A 31 -0.83 -5.78 -0.13
N SER A 32 -0.59 -6.49 0.96
CA SER A 32 -0.51 -7.95 0.99
C SER A 32 -1.44 -8.50 2.07
N GLU A 33 -2.07 -9.63 1.82
CA GLU A 33 -2.88 -10.34 2.82
C GLU A 33 -1.96 -11.25 3.66
N VAL A 34 -2.14 -11.25 4.98
CA VAL A 34 -1.32 -12.09 5.89
C VAL A 34 -1.75 -13.55 5.79
N PRO A 35 -0.86 -14.46 5.36
CA PRO A 35 -1.21 -15.87 5.25
C PRO A 35 -1.29 -16.52 6.64
N GLY A 36 -2.44 -17.13 6.96
CA GLY A 36 -2.62 -17.95 8.17
C GLY A 36 -3.37 -17.30 9.32
N GLU A 37 -3.66 -16.00 9.23
CA GLU A 37 -4.60 -15.30 10.12
C GLU A 37 -6.02 -15.34 9.56
N ALA A 38 -7.01 -15.26 10.45
CA ALA A 38 -8.42 -15.43 10.11
C ALA A 38 -8.94 -14.27 9.25
N THR A 39 -8.97 -14.45 7.92
CA THR A 39 -9.72 -13.66 6.93
C THR A 39 -9.77 -12.14 7.16
N GLY A 40 -8.91 -11.41 6.47
CA GLY A 40 -9.06 -9.95 6.28
C GLY A 40 -8.00 -9.05 6.92
N GLU A 41 -6.89 -9.61 7.41
CA GLU A 41 -5.74 -8.81 7.84
C GLU A 41 -4.85 -8.47 6.65
N TYR A 42 -4.62 -7.17 6.47
CA TYR A 42 -3.79 -6.63 5.40
C TYR A 42 -2.58 -5.90 5.99
N VAL A 43 -1.42 -6.12 5.39
CA VAL A 43 -0.21 -5.36 5.66
C VAL A 43 0.17 -4.51 4.47
N ALA A 44 0.87 -3.43 4.73
CA ALA A 44 1.49 -2.58 3.74
C ALA A 44 3.01 -2.75 3.80
N ILE A 45 3.60 -3.08 2.66
CA ILE A 45 5.05 -3.16 2.47
C ILE A 45 5.48 -1.89 1.76
N LEU A 46 6.28 -1.05 2.42
CA LEU A 46 6.72 0.22 1.87
C LEU A 46 7.93 0.01 0.96
N MET A 47 7.81 0.38 -0.31
CA MET A 47 8.90 0.21 -1.28
C MET A 47 10.04 1.19 -0.97
N GLY A 48 11.25 0.65 -0.75
CA GLY A 48 12.42 1.43 -0.36
C GLY A 48 12.63 1.54 1.15
N ASP A 49 11.78 0.88 1.94
CA ASP A 49 11.89 0.69 3.38
C ASP A 49 11.94 -0.82 3.69
N ASP A 50 12.47 -1.22 4.84
CA ASP A 50 12.41 -2.61 5.34
C ASP A 50 11.26 -2.82 6.33
N ALA A 51 10.48 -1.78 6.60
CA ALA A 51 9.29 -1.83 7.44
C ALA A 51 8.10 -2.57 6.77
N ILE A 52 7.48 -3.46 7.55
CA ILE A 52 6.15 -4.03 7.28
C ILE A 52 5.20 -3.41 8.30
N MET A 53 4.10 -2.83 7.84
CA MET A 53 3.14 -2.13 8.71
C MET A 53 1.75 -2.74 8.56
N GLU A 54 1.01 -2.82 9.66
CA GLU A 54 -0.42 -3.16 9.62
C GLU A 54 -1.17 -2.03 8.94
N LEU A 55 -2.13 -2.35 8.07
CA LEU A 55 -2.87 -1.35 7.31
C LEU A 55 -3.76 -0.46 8.21
N ASP A 56 -4.07 -0.93 9.41
CA ASP A 56 -4.84 -0.18 10.40
C ASP A 56 -4.02 0.73 11.32
N ASP A 57 -2.68 0.73 11.18
CA ASP A 57 -1.78 1.64 11.86
C ASP A 57 -2.16 3.11 11.58
N ALA A 58 -2.03 3.96 12.60
CA ALA A 58 -2.25 5.41 12.51
C ALA A 58 -1.40 6.08 11.43
N TYR A 59 -0.30 5.44 11.01
CA TYR A 59 0.46 5.83 9.83
C TYR A 59 -0.44 6.00 8.61
N PHE A 60 -1.47 5.20 8.39
CA PHE A 60 -2.35 5.33 7.21
C PHE A 60 -3.45 6.37 7.36
N ASP A 61 -3.59 7.00 8.52
CA ASP A 61 -4.62 8.02 8.76
C ASP A 61 -4.32 9.33 8.02
N GLY A 62 -5.36 9.92 7.44
CA GLY A 62 -5.26 11.18 6.71
C GLY A 62 -4.50 11.08 5.37
N GLY A 63 -4.09 9.87 4.95
CA GLY A 63 -3.44 9.66 3.66
C GLY A 63 -4.40 9.78 2.48
N LEU A 64 -3.91 10.37 1.38
CA LEU A 64 -4.53 10.25 0.07
C LEU A 64 -3.89 9.09 -0.69
N PHE A 65 -4.71 8.21 -1.22
CA PHE A 65 -4.30 6.99 -1.89
C PHE A 65 -4.70 7.00 -3.36
N ALA A 66 -3.82 6.56 -4.24
CA ALA A 66 -4.09 6.36 -5.65
C ALA A 66 -3.70 4.93 -6.07
N GLY A 67 -4.66 4.21 -6.65
CA GLY A 67 -4.54 2.79 -6.99
C GLY A 67 -5.91 2.17 -7.31
N PRO A 68 -6.00 0.84 -7.43
CA PRO A 68 -4.89 -0.11 -7.43
C PRO A 68 -4.04 0.02 -8.71
N ILE A 69 -2.72 -0.04 -8.57
CA ILE A 69 -1.76 -0.11 -9.68
C ILE A 69 -1.31 -1.56 -9.80
N GLN A 70 -1.48 -2.16 -10.97
CA GLN A 70 -1.00 -3.52 -11.20
C GLN A 70 0.53 -3.55 -11.12
N PRO A 71 1.13 -4.47 -10.34
CA PRO A 71 2.57 -4.65 -10.38
C PRO A 71 3.00 -4.96 -11.81
N PRO A 72 4.22 -4.55 -12.22
CA PRO A 72 4.74 -4.96 -13.51
C PRO A 72 4.71 -6.49 -13.54
N LEU A 73 4.06 -7.04 -14.57
CA LEU A 73 4.12 -8.47 -14.82
C LEU A 73 5.60 -8.79 -14.97
N THR A 74 6.17 -9.57 -14.06
CA THR A 74 7.38 -10.33 -14.34
C THR A 74 6.99 -11.39 -15.37
N GLU A 75 6.77 -10.97 -16.62
CA GLU A 75 6.82 -11.88 -17.75
C GLU A 75 8.26 -12.40 -17.80
N ASP A 76 8.41 -13.68 -17.47
CA ASP A 76 9.57 -14.54 -17.72
C ASP A 76 10.94 -13.84 -17.74
N LEU A 77 11.62 -13.82 -16.58
CA LEU A 77 13.08 -13.82 -16.62
C LEU A 77 13.51 -15.19 -17.19
N PRO A 78 14.18 -15.26 -18.35
CA PRO A 78 14.75 -16.51 -18.85
C PRO A 78 15.86 -17.05 -17.95
#